data_AF-A0ABF7QB74-F1
#
_entry.id   AF-A0ABF7QB74-F1
#
_cell.length_a   1.000
_cell.length_b   1.000
_cell.length_c   1.000
_cell.angle_alpha   90.00
_cell.angle_beta   90.00
_cell.angle_gamma   90.00
#
_symmetry.space_group_name_H-M   'P 1'
#
loop_
_entity.id
_entity.type
_entity.pdbx_description
1 polymer ?
#
loop_
_entity_poly.entity_id
_entity_poly.type
_entity_poly.pdbx_seq_one_letter_code
_entity_poly.pdbx_strand_id
1 'polypeptide(L)'
;MQYFVVMIDYGRRGREAVVDPEMTRREVIARVASGEFANISFIHEIRDHAVEDITADVMAQAAVPELDEATIDMQAAQFDHRRDLRKHEQVRARMPPSSFDQS
;
A
#
# COMPACT_ATOMS: atom_id res chain seq x y z
N MET A 1 -16.25 -22.04 -0.16
CA MET A 1 -15.07 -21.74 -1.02
C MET A 1 -15.17 -20.29 -1.45
N GLN A 2 -14.03 -19.57 -1.50
CA GLN A 2 -13.99 -18.15 -1.83
C GLN A 2 -13.10 -17.95 -3.05
N TYR A 3 -13.55 -17.17 -4.03
CA TYR A 3 -12.76 -16.81 -5.21
C TYR A 3 -13.24 -15.50 -5.81
N PHE A 4 -12.41 -14.93 -6.69
CA PHE A 4 -12.69 -13.66 -7.33
C PHE A 4 -12.83 -13.84 -8.84
N VAL A 5 -13.69 -13.02 -9.43
CA VAL A 5 -13.85 -12.91 -10.87
C VAL A 5 -13.60 -11.47 -11.25
N VAL A 6 -12.54 -11.22 -12.01
CA VAL A 6 -12.24 -9.91 -12.59
C VAL A 6 -12.67 -9.93 -14.04
N MET A 7 -13.59 -9.05 -14.40
CA MET A 7 -14.04 -8.91 -15.78
C MET A 7 -13.33 -7.76 -16.46
N ILE A 8 -12.65 -8.05 -17.56
CA ILE A 8 -11.91 -7.09 -18.38
C ILE A 8 -12.69 -6.83 -19.66
N ASP A 9 -12.85 -5.56 -20.04
CA ASP A 9 -13.45 -5.16 -21.32
C ASP A 9 -12.38 -4.72 -22.33
N TYR A 10 -12.21 -5.48 -23.40
CA TYR A 10 -11.34 -5.14 -24.52
C TYR A 10 -12.10 -4.47 -25.68
N GLY A 11 -13.33 -4.00 -25.43
CA GLY A 11 -14.20 -3.36 -26.40
C GLY A 11 -14.60 -4.32 -27.52
N ARG A 12 -14.20 -4.02 -28.76
CA ARG A 12 -14.55 -4.83 -29.95
C ARG A 12 -13.98 -6.26 -29.91
N ARG A 13 -12.96 -6.49 -29.08
CA ARG A 13 -12.36 -7.82 -28.89
C ARG A 13 -13.14 -8.70 -27.91
N GLY A 14 -14.17 -8.16 -27.26
CA GLY A 14 -14.98 -8.87 -26.28
C GLY A 14 -14.49 -8.67 -24.85
N ARG A 15 -15.03 -9.48 -23.95
CA ARG A 15 -14.73 -9.43 -22.51
C ARG A 15 -14.08 -10.72 -22.06
N GLU A 16 -13.17 -10.61 -21.09
CA GLU A 16 -12.46 -11.72 -20.49
C GLU A 16 -12.80 -11.83 -19.00
N ALA A 17 -13.08 -13.05 -18.55
CA ALA A 17 -13.24 -13.38 -17.14
C ALA A 17 -11.95 -14.01 -16.62
N VAL A 18 -11.21 -13.27 -15.80
CA VAL A 18 -10.07 -13.82 -15.07
C VAL A 18 -10.60 -14.46 -13.79
N VAL A 19 -10.42 -15.78 -13.67
CA VAL A 19 -10.90 -16.57 -12.52
C VAL A 19 -9.76 -17.42 -11.98
N ASP A 20 -9.37 -17.13 -10.75
CA ASP A 20 -8.35 -17.87 -10.03
C ASP A 20 -8.88 -18.17 -8.61
N PRO A 21 -9.19 -19.45 -8.31
CA PRO A 21 -9.69 -19.85 -7.00
C PRO A 21 -8.68 -19.70 -5.86
N GLU A 22 -7.39 -19.59 -6.16
CA GLU A 22 -6.33 -19.45 -5.15
C GLU A 22 -5.97 -17.99 -4.88
N MET A 23 -6.43 -17.06 -5.73
CA MET A 23 -6.14 -15.64 -5.60
C MET A 23 -6.85 -15.03 -4.38
N THR A 24 -6.06 -14.35 -3.56
CA THR A 24 -6.54 -13.62 -2.37
C THR A 24 -6.98 -12.21 -2.72
N ARG A 25 -7.79 -11.58 -1.85
CA ARG A 25 -8.22 -10.18 -2.03
C ARG A 25 -7.04 -9.22 -2.13
N ARG A 26 -5.96 -9.45 -1.35
CA ARG A 26 -4.75 -8.61 -1.39
C ARG A 26 -4.06 -8.73 -2.74
N GLU A 27 -3.95 -9.92 -3.30
CA GLU A 27 -3.38 -10.12 -4.64
C GLU A 27 -4.24 -9.50 -5.74
N VAL A 28 -5.57 -9.58 -5.64
CA VAL A 28 -6.47 -8.85 -6.55
C VAL A 28 -6.17 -7.35 -6.49
N ILE A 29 -6.09 -6.76 -5.29
CA ILE A 29 -5.78 -5.34 -5.11
C ILE A 29 -4.41 -5.00 -5.70
N ALA A 30 -3.38 -5.80 -5.41
CA ALA A 30 -2.02 -5.57 -5.93
C ALA A 30 -1.97 -5.61 -7.46
N ARG A 31 -2.69 -6.55 -8.10
CA ARG A 31 -2.79 -6.65 -9.57
C ARG A 31 -3.59 -5.51 -10.20
N VAL A 32 -4.62 -5.01 -9.51
CA VAL A 32 -5.34 -3.81 -9.93
C VAL A 32 -4.43 -2.58 -9.83
N ALA A 33 -3.71 -2.43 -8.72
CA ALA A 33 -2.80 -1.32 -8.47
C ALA A 33 -1.61 -1.31 -9.44
N SER A 34 -1.09 -2.50 -9.81
CA SER A 34 -0.02 -2.64 -10.80
C SER A 34 -0.47 -2.32 -12.23
N GLY A 35 -1.78 -2.28 -12.48
CA GLY A 35 -2.35 -2.11 -13.81
C GLY A 35 -2.32 -3.38 -14.67
N GLU A 36 -2.10 -4.56 -14.07
CA GLU A 36 -2.16 -5.85 -14.76
C GLU A 36 -3.52 -6.07 -15.43
N PHE A 37 -4.59 -5.64 -14.75
CA PHE A 37 -5.94 -5.63 -15.31
C PHE A 37 -6.25 -4.29 -15.95
N ALA A 38 -6.25 -4.24 -17.28
CA ALA A 38 -6.70 -3.07 -18.03
C ALA A 38 -8.24 -3.05 -18.15
N ASN A 39 -8.87 -1.88 -18.13
CA ASN A 39 -10.30 -1.69 -18.44
C ASN A 39 -11.24 -2.64 -17.67
N ILE A 40 -11.10 -2.67 -16.34
CA ILE A 40 -11.93 -3.49 -15.46
C ILE A 40 -13.40 -3.04 -15.58
N SER A 41 -14.28 -3.98 -15.89
CA SER A 41 -15.74 -3.79 -15.86
C SER A 41 -16.29 -3.94 -14.44
N PHE A 42 -15.95 -5.05 -13.78
CA PHE A 42 -16.35 -5.34 -12.41
C PHE A 42 -15.45 -6.40 -11.78
N ILE A 43 -15.47 -6.45 -10.46
CA ILE A 43 -14.81 -7.44 -9.63
C ILE A 43 -15.85 -8.04 -8.69
N HIS A 44 -16.14 -9.31 -8.90
CA HIS A 44 -17.02 -10.06 -8.01
C HIS A 44 -16.21 -10.92 -7.05
N GLU A 45 -16.65 -10.90 -5.81
CA GLU A 45 -16.27 -11.85 -4.79
C GLU A 45 -17.35 -12.90 -4.65
N ILE A 46 -16.98 -14.17 -4.78
CA ILE A 46 -17.89 -15.29 -4.59
C ILE A 46 -17.52 -15.95 -3.27
N ARG A 47 -18.46 -16.02 -2.33
CA ARG A 47 -18.31 -16.78 -1.08
C ARG A 47 -19.49 -17.72 -0.92
N ASP A 48 -19.20 -19.01 -0.93
CA ASP A 48 -20.17 -20.10 -0.80
C ASP A 48 -21.30 -20.04 -1.85
N HIS A 49 -22.41 -19.39 -1.54
CA HIS A 49 -23.55 -19.22 -2.45
C HIS A 49 -23.94 -17.76 -2.71
N ALA A 50 -23.07 -16.82 -2.29
CA ALA A 50 -23.28 -15.39 -2.47
C ALA A 50 -22.26 -14.83 -3.47
N VAL A 51 -22.73 -13.85 -4.25
CA VAL A 51 -21.92 -13.03 -5.14
C VAL A 51 -22.02 -11.60 -4.66
N GLU A 52 -20.88 -10.97 -4.42
CA GLU A 52 -20.78 -9.59 -3.95
C GLU A 52 -19.95 -8.77 -4.95
N ASP A 53 -20.44 -7.58 -5.30
CA ASP A 53 -19.68 -6.61 -6.10
C ASP A 53 -18.78 -5.78 -5.18
N ILE A 54 -17.49 -6.05 -5.26
CA ILE A 54 -16.45 -5.39 -4.47
C ILE A 54 -15.61 -4.43 -5.31
N THR A 55 -16.06 -4.09 -6.52
CA THR A 55 -15.30 -3.26 -7.47
C THR A 55 -14.90 -1.93 -6.83
N ALA A 56 -15.85 -1.23 -6.21
CA ALA A 56 -15.59 0.06 -5.57
C ALA A 56 -14.54 -0.04 -4.45
N ASP A 57 -14.65 -1.06 -3.60
CA ASP A 57 -13.73 -1.28 -2.49
C ASP A 57 -12.31 -1.58 -2.96
N VAL A 58 -12.17 -2.42 -3.98
CA VAL A 58 -10.86 -2.80 -4.53
C VAL A 58 -10.23 -1.61 -5.24
N MET A 59 -10.99 -0.87 -6.05
CA MET A 59 -10.48 0.33 -6.72
C MET A 59 -10.05 1.41 -5.73
N ALA A 60 -10.80 1.59 -4.62
CA ALA A 60 -10.42 2.50 -3.56
C ALA A 60 -9.12 2.09 -2.85
N GLN A 61 -8.94 0.80 -2.57
CA GLN A 61 -7.72 0.27 -1.95
C GLN A 61 -6.52 0.33 -2.88
N ALA A 62 -6.69 0.01 -4.16
CA ALA A 62 -5.64 0.05 -5.18
C ALA A 62 -5.16 1.48 -5.49
N ALA A 63 -5.99 2.49 -5.25
CA ALA A 63 -5.60 3.90 -5.39
C ALA A 63 -4.67 4.38 -4.27
N VAL A 64 -4.59 3.67 -3.14
CA VAL A 64 -3.63 3.97 -2.08
C VAL A 64 -2.30 3.32 -2.47
N PRO A 65 -1.19 4.07 -2.52
CA PRO A 65 0.12 3.47 -2.76
C PRO A 65 0.35 2.36 -1.74
N GLU A 66 0.54 1.13 -2.21
CA GLU A 66 0.90 0.02 -1.34
C GLU A 66 2.29 0.34 -0.76
N LEU A 67 2.32 0.84 0.48
CA LEU A 67 3.56 0.88 1.25
C LEU A 67 3.87 -0.57 1.58
N ASP A 68 4.71 -1.19 0.74
CA ASP A 68 5.30 -2.48 1.02
C ASP A 68 5.87 -2.48 2.45
N GLU A 69 5.72 -3.59 3.17
CA GLU A 69 6.16 -3.71 4.57
C GLU A 69 7.69 -3.43 4.72
N ALA A 70 8.49 -3.69 3.68
CA ALA A 70 9.89 -3.28 3.61
C ALA A 70 10.07 -1.76 3.43
N THR A 71 9.15 -1.08 2.76
CA THR A 71 9.10 0.39 2.67
C THR A 71 8.70 1.03 4.00
N ILE A 72 7.85 0.37 4.81
CA ILE A 72 7.53 0.82 6.18
C ILE A 72 8.77 0.80 7.07
N ASP A 73 9.60 -0.24 6.98
CA ASP A 73 10.86 -0.33 7.74
C ASP A 73 11.86 0.77 7.34
N MET A 74 11.98 1.05 6.04
CA MET A 74 12.81 2.16 5.54
C MET A 74 12.33 3.54 6.01
N GLN A 75 11.02 3.78 6.07
CA GLN A 75 10.48 5.04 6.59
C GLN A 75 10.66 5.16 8.10
N ALA A 76 10.49 4.08 8.87
CA ALA A 76 10.72 4.06 10.31
C ALA A 76 12.18 4.42 10.66
N ALA A 77 13.15 3.87 9.93
CA ALA A 77 14.56 4.22 10.07
C ALA A 77 14.84 5.71 9.74
N GLN A 78 14.20 6.26 8.71
CA GLN A 78 14.36 7.68 8.33
C GLN A 78 13.72 8.65 9.34
N PHE A 79 12.56 8.30 9.91
CA PHE A 79 11.92 9.11 10.95
C PHE A 79 12.71 9.09 12.26
N ASP A 80 13.32 7.97 12.63
CA ASP A 80 14.20 7.88 13.80
C ASP A 80 15.47 8.74 13.60
N HIS A 81 16.08 8.68 12.41
CA HIS A 81 17.26 9.50 12.09
C HIS A 81 16.96 11.01 12.12
N ARG A 82 15.78 11.44 11.62
CA ARG A 82 15.32 12.83 11.73
C ARG A 82 15.05 13.26 13.16
N ARG A 83 14.58 12.36 14.03
CA ARG A 83 14.34 12.64 15.45
C ARG A 83 15.64 12.77 16.22
N ASP A 84 16.65 11.99 15.87
CA ASP A 84 17.97 12.02 16.51
C ASP A 84 18.73 13.32 16.19
N LEU A 85 18.65 13.80 14.94
CA LEU A 85 19.20 15.11 14.56
C LEU A 85 18.62 16.28 15.36
N ARG A 86 17.32 16.26 15.69
CA ARG A 86 16.69 17.28 16.56
C ARG A 86 17.15 17.19 18.02
N LYS A 87 17.45 16.00 18.54
CA LYS A 87 18.00 15.85 19.90
C LYS A 87 19.41 16.44 19.98
N HIS A 88 20.23 16.25 18.95
CA HIS A 88 21.60 16.79 18.91
C HIS A 88 21.65 18.33 18.85
N GLU A 89 20.69 18.99 18.19
CA GLU A 89 20.56 20.46 18.26
C GLU A 89 20.18 20.95 19.67
N GLN A 90 19.29 20.27 20.37
CA GLN A 90 18.90 20.66 21.74
C GLN A 90 19.98 20.39 22.79
N VAL A 91 20.79 19.34 22.63
CA VAL A 91 21.90 19.05 23.57
C VAL A 91 23.02 20.08 23.42
N ARG A 92 23.32 20.54 22.20
CA ARG A 92 24.30 21.63 21.97
C ARG A 92 23.85 22.97 22.56
N ALA A 93 22.54 23.25 22.62
CA ALA A 93 22.02 24.49 23.19
C ALA A 93 21.97 24.52 24.73
N ARG A 94 22.27 23.40 25.41
CA ARG A 94 22.13 23.27 26.87
C ARG A 94 23.46 23.13 27.63
N MET A 95 24.61 23.23 26.95
CA MET A 95 25.90 23.39 27.62
C MET A 95 26.04 24.84 28.11
N PRO A 96 26.11 25.12 29.42
CA PRO A 96 26.58 26.42 29.88
C PRO A 96 28.05 26.58 29.49
N PRO A 97 28.52 27.81 29.17
CA PRO A 97 29.93 28.04 28.92
C PRO A 97 30.71 27.64 30.17
N SER A 98 31.51 26.57 30.08
CA SER A 98 32.49 26.24 31.10
C SER A 98 33.55 27.34 31.07
N SER A 99 33.49 28.22 32.06
CA SER A 99 34.50 29.22 32.36
C SER A 99 35.83 28.52 32.66
N PHE A 100 36.68 28.42 31.66
CA PHE A 100 38.12 28.40 31.81
C PHE A 100 38.62 29.70 31.18
N ASP A 101 39.09 30.64 32.00
CA ASP A 101 40.52 30.93 32.09
C ASP A 101 40.84 32.10 33.06
N GLN A 102 42.02 31.98 33.70
CA GLN A 102 42.88 33.00 34.33
C GLN A 102 42.51 33.60 35.69
N SER A 103 43.15 33.14 36.77
CA SER A 103 44.48 33.62 37.22
C SER A 103 44.96 32.88 38.46
#